data_AF-A0A0G1DMS4-F1
#
_entry.id   AF-A0A0G1DMS4-F1
#
_cell.length_a   1.000
_cell.length_b   1.000
_cell.length_c   1.000
_cell.angle_alpha   90.00
_cell.angle_beta   90.00
_cell.angle_gamma   90.00
#
_symmetry.space_group_name_H-M   'P 1'
#
loop_
_entity.id
_entity.type
_entity.pdbx_description
1 polymer ?
#
loop_
_entity_poly.entity_id
_entity_poly.type
_entity_poly.pdbx_seq_one_letter_code
_entity_poly.pdbx_strand_id
1 'polypeptide(L)'
;MGIKDKLPKHRLIRYLVAAILLVLSLSLARNVMRLYRINRAIDDAYSALEELDKKNRDLADQIKFVRSEDYIEKQARDKLGLAKEGEIVVVLPDSETLRKLSPRIERELENEIPLQNWQKWLKLF
;
A
#
# COMPACT_ATOMS: atom_id res chain seq x y z
N MET A 1 75.54 36.53 18.05
CA MET A 1 74.91 35.33 18.62
C MET A 1 73.76 34.93 17.70
N GLY A 2 73.75 33.80 16.99
CA GLY A 2 73.78 32.42 17.52
C GLY A 2 72.32 32.05 17.87
N ILE A 3 71.66 31.03 17.33
CA ILE A 3 72.05 29.83 16.60
C ILE A 3 70.91 29.55 15.61
N LYS A 4 71.21 29.40 14.32
CA LYS A 4 70.23 28.95 13.31
C LYS A 4 70.16 27.43 13.44
N ASP A 5 69.39 26.95 14.41
CA ASP A 5 69.17 25.51 14.61
C ASP A 5 68.44 24.95 13.39
N LYS A 6 69.23 24.41 12.45
CA LYS A 6 68.71 23.65 11.32
C LYS A 6 68.14 22.37 11.89
N LEU A 7 66.80 22.31 12.00
CA LEU A 7 66.06 21.08 12.26
C LEU A 7 66.69 19.95 11.42
N PRO A 8 67.06 18.82 12.04
CA PRO A 8 67.81 17.79 11.33
C PRO A 8 66.94 17.26 10.19
N LYS A 9 67.50 17.22 8.98
CA LYS A 9 66.76 16.99 7.71
C LYS A 9 65.79 15.80 7.78
N HIS A 10 66.14 14.75 8.53
CA HIS A 10 65.30 13.56 8.73
C HIS A 10 63.98 13.84 9.49
N ARG A 11 63.94 14.80 10.43
CA ARG A 11 62.71 15.20 11.13
C ARG A 11 61.79 16.00 10.22
N LEU A 12 62.37 16.90 9.41
CA LEU A 12 61.60 17.69 8.43
C LEU A 12 60.96 16.80 7.36
N ILE A 13 61.69 15.81 6.84
CA ILE A 13 61.15 14.82 5.89
C ILE A 13 60.01 14.03 6.52
N ARG A 14 60.14 13.62 7.80
CA ARG A 14 59.08 12.88 8.51
C ARG A 14 57.78 13.69 8.62
N TYR A 15 57.86 14.98 8.92
CA TYR A 15 56.69 15.87 8.96
C TYR A 15 56.08 16.10 7.57
N LEU A 16 56.91 16.25 6.53
CA LEU A 16 56.41 16.35 5.15
C LEU A 16 55.64 15.09 4.72
N VAL A 17 56.19 13.90 5.01
CA VAL A 17 55.52 12.64 4.72
C VAL A 17 54.20 12.53 5.50
N ALA A 18 54.19 12.89 6.79
CA ALA A 18 52.98 12.90 7.59
C ALA A 18 51.92 13.87 7.04
N ALA A 19 52.33 15.07 6.59
CA ALA A 19 51.43 16.04 5.99
C ALA A 19 50.83 15.52 4.67
N ILE A 20 51.64 14.88 3.81
CA ILE A 20 51.17 14.26 2.57
C ILE A 20 50.16 13.15 2.88
N LEU A 21 50.48 12.26 3.83
CA LEU A 21 49.56 11.19 4.24
C LEU A 21 48.25 11.73 4.78
N LEU A 22 48.29 12.83 5.54
CA LEU A 22 47.10 13.48 6.06
C LEU A 22 46.23 14.08 4.94
N VAL A 23 46.84 14.72 3.94
CA VAL A 23 46.10 15.24 2.78
C VAL A 23 45.46 14.10 1.97
N LEU A 24 46.22 13.01 1.75
CA LEU A 24 45.72 11.83 1.05
C LEU A 24 44.58 11.16 1.82
N SER A 25 44.68 11.01 3.14
CA SER A 25 43.62 10.40 3.95
C SER A 25 42.35 11.25 3.94
N LEU A 26 42.46 12.58 4.03
CA LEU A 26 41.31 13.48 3.92
C LEU A 26 40.65 13.40 2.53
N SER A 27 41.46 13.32 1.47
CA SER A 27 40.96 13.15 0.10
C SER A 27 40.21 11.83 -0.08
N LEU A 28 40.79 10.72 0.40
CA LEU A 28 40.17 9.40 0.36
C LEU A 28 38.87 9.37 1.17
N ALA A 29 38.87 9.91 2.38
CA ALA A 29 37.67 9.99 3.22
C ALA A 29 36.53 10.75 2.51
N ARG A 30 36.84 11.88 1.87
CA ARG A 30 35.85 12.64 1.07
C ARG A 30 35.32 11.83 -0.11
N ASN A 31 36.19 11.13 -0.83
CA ASN A 31 35.78 10.29 -1.96
C ASN A 31 34.90 9.11 -1.53
N VAL A 32 35.24 8.44 -0.43
CA VAL A 32 34.42 7.36 0.14
C VAL A 32 33.05 7.88 0.55
N MET A 33 32.99 9.02 1.25
CA MET A 33 31.71 9.64 1.60
C MET A 33 30.88 10.02 0.36
N ARG A 34 31.52 10.54 -0.70
CA ARG A 34 30.84 10.86 -1.95
C ARG A 34 30.26 9.60 -2.60
N LEU A 35 31.05 8.53 -2.69
CA LEU A 35 30.61 7.27 -3.27
C LEU A 35 29.44 6.67 -2.49
N TYR A 36 29.50 6.70 -1.16
CA TYR A 36 28.40 6.24 -0.31
C TYR A 36 27.10 7.01 -0.56
N ARG A 37 27.17 8.34 -0.69
CA ARG A 37 26.00 9.17 -1.01
C ARG A 37 25.42 8.88 -2.39
N ILE A 38 26.28 8.64 -3.38
CA ILE A 38 25.84 8.30 -4.74
C ILE A 38 25.12 6.95 -4.73
N ASN A 39 25.69 5.92 -4.09
CA ASN A 39 25.05 4.61 -4.00
C ASN A 39 23.70 4.70 -3.30
N ARG A 40 23.61 5.43 -2.17
CA ARG A 40 22.34 5.70 -1.49
C ARG A 40 21.31 6.36 -2.41
N ALA A 41 21.72 7.38 -3.18
CA ALA A 41 20.82 8.05 -4.11
C ALA A 41 20.34 7.12 -5.24
N ILE A 42 21.20 6.20 -5.69
CA ILE A 42 20.84 5.16 -6.66
C ILE A 42 19.80 4.21 -6.05
N ASP A 43 20.03 3.70 -4.83
CA ASP A 43 19.12 2.79 -4.14
C ASP A 43 17.75 3.45 -3.87
N ASP A 44 17.75 4.71 -3.46
CA ASP A 44 16.53 5.50 -3.25
C ASP A 44 15.77 5.69 -4.57
N ALA A 45 16.47 5.97 -5.67
CA ALA A 45 15.87 6.12 -6.99
C ALA A 45 15.28 4.81 -7.52
N TYR A 46 15.96 3.67 -7.33
CA TYR A 46 15.42 2.36 -7.69
C TYR A 46 14.17 2.02 -6.88
N SER A 47 14.19 2.30 -5.58
CA SER A 47 13.04 2.08 -4.70
C SER A 47 11.84 2.93 -5.11
N ALA A 48 12.07 4.21 -5.44
CA ALA A 48 11.02 5.09 -5.95
C ALA A 48 10.46 4.61 -7.30
N LEU A 49 11.32 4.08 -8.18
CA LEU A 49 10.90 3.54 -9.47
C LEU A 49 10.04 2.28 -9.31
N GLU A 50 10.41 1.37 -8.40
CA GLU A 50 9.62 0.19 -8.09
C GLU A 50 8.25 0.55 -7.50
N GLU A 51 8.19 1.51 -6.58
CA GLU A 51 6.93 1.99 -6.02
C GLU A 51 6.03 2.61 -7.10
N LEU A 52 6.62 3.40 -8.01
CA LEU A 52 5.88 4.05 -9.08
C LEU A 52 5.37 3.04 -10.12
N ASP A 53 6.17 2.02 -10.45
CA ASP A 53 5.74 0.95 -11.34
C ASP A 53 4.60 0.13 -10.73
N LYS A 54 4.69 -0.19 -9.44
CA LYS A 54 3.60 -0.85 -8.71
C LYS A 54 2.32 -0.02 -8.74
N LYS A 55 2.41 1.29 -8.43
CA LYS A 55 1.27 2.21 -8.51
C LYS A 55 0.67 2.26 -9.92
N ASN A 56 1.51 2.28 -10.94
CA ASN A 56 1.05 2.29 -12.32
C ASN A 56 0.28 1.01 -12.68
N ARG A 57 0.80 -0.17 -12.28
CA ARG A 57 0.10 -1.46 -12.47
C ARG A 57 -1.25 -1.48 -11.74
N ASP A 58 -1.28 -1.08 -10.47
CA ASP A 58 -2.50 -1.04 -9.67
C ASP A 58 -3.55 -0.10 -10.30
N LEU A 59 -3.13 1.06 -10.79
CA LEU A 59 -4.01 2.00 -11.51
C LEU A 59 -4.50 1.43 -12.84
N ALA A 60 -3.64 0.75 -13.60
CA ALA A 60 -4.01 0.12 -14.85
C ALA A 60 -5.08 -0.96 -14.63
N ASP A 61 -4.95 -1.76 -13.57
CA ASP A 61 -5.93 -2.79 -13.23
C ASP A 61 -7.24 -2.20 -12.70
N GLN A 62 -7.19 -1.11 -11.93
CA GLN A 62 -8.40 -0.35 -11.57
C GLN A 62 -9.12 0.20 -12.80
N ILE A 63 -8.39 0.73 -13.79
CA ILE A 63 -8.97 1.22 -15.04
C ILE A 63 -9.65 0.07 -15.80
N LYS A 64 -9.01 -1.10 -15.90
CA LYS A 64 -9.62 -2.28 -16.52
C LYS A 64 -10.90 -2.70 -15.81
N PHE A 65 -10.89 -2.72 -14.48
CA PHE A 65 -12.06 -3.08 -13.68
C PHE A 65 -13.21 -2.09 -13.87
N VAL A 66 -12.94 -0.78 -13.78
CA VAL A 66 -13.97 0.26 -13.97
C VAL A 66 -14.54 0.27 -15.39
N ARG A 67 -13.76 -0.17 -16.39
CA ARG A 67 -14.21 -0.33 -17.77
C ARG A 67 -14.88 -1.68 -18.06
N SER A 68 -14.88 -2.61 -17.10
CA SER A 68 -15.52 -3.92 -17.29
C SER A 68 -17.04 -3.77 -17.40
N GLU A 69 -17.66 -4.67 -18.16
CA GLU A 69 -19.12 -4.71 -18.32
C GLU A 69 -19.81 -4.88 -16.97
N ASP A 70 -19.29 -5.76 -16.10
CA ASP A 70 -19.83 -6.00 -14.76
C ASP A 70 -19.88 -4.71 -13.91
N TYR A 71 -18.81 -3.91 -13.95
CA TYR A 71 -18.78 -2.65 -13.22
C TYR A 71 -19.75 -1.64 -13.81
N ILE A 72 -19.77 -1.50 -15.14
CA ILE A 72 -20.67 -0.59 -15.85
C ILE A 72 -22.13 -0.96 -15.56
N GLU A 73 -22.47 -2.25 -15.65
CA GLU A 73 -23.78 -2.78 -15.36
C GLU A 73 -24.17 -2.55 -13.90
N LYS A 74 -23.26 -2.80 -12.95
CA LYS A 74 -23.49 -2.49 -11.54
C LYS A 74 -23.76 -1.00 -11.32
N GLN A 75 -22.98 -0.11 -11.94
CA GLN A 75 -23.25 1.32 -11.84
C GLN A 75 -24.58 1.71 -12.50
N ALA A 76 -24.94 1.12 -13.64
CA ALA A 76 -26.22 1.36 -14.30
C ALA A 76 -27.41 0.92 -13.42
N ARG A 77 -27.30 -0.25 -12.78
CA ARG A 77 -28.30 -0.76 -11.83
C ARG A 77 -28.39 0.12 -10.57
N ASP A 78 -27.26 0.39 -9.92
CA ASP A 78 -27.22 1.06 -8.62
C ASP A 78 -27.49 2.57 -8.71
N LYS A 79 -27.06 3.23 -9.79
CA LYS A 79 -27.15 4.70 -9.93
C LYS A 79 -28.30 5.16 -10.80
N LEU A 80 -28.62 4.40 -11.84
CA LEU A 80 -29.63 4.79 -12.83
C LEU A 80 -30.90 3.95 -12.71
N GLY A 81 -30.90 2.90 -11.87
CA GLY A 81 -32.04 1.99 -11.75
C GLY A 81 -32.34 1.22 -13.05
N LEU A 82 -31.35 1.12 -13.94
CA LEU A 82 -31.51 0.45 -15.23
C LEU A 82 -31.44 -1.06 -15.06
N ALA A 83 -32.22 -1.77 -15.86
CA ALA A 83 -32.28 -3.23 -15.89
C ALA A 83 -32.23 -3.72 -17.35
N LYS A 84 -31.76 -4.94 -17.58
CA LYS A 84 -31.73 -5.54 -18.92
C LYS A 84 -33.13 -5.93 -19.39
N GLU A 85 -33.28 -6.17 -20.69
CA GLU A 85 -34.53 -6.70 -21.24
C GLU A 85 -34.90 -8.03 -20.58
N GLY A 86 -36.14 -8.14 -20.11
CA GLY A 86 -36.65 -9.31 -19.38
C GLY A 86 -36.49 -9.24 -17.85
N GLU A 87 -35.82 -8.21 -17.31
CA GLU A 87 -35.72 -8.00 -15.86
C GLU A 87 -36.84 -7.10 -15.33
N ILE A 88 -37.31 -7.37 -14.10
CA ILE A 88 -38.37 -6.59 -13.44
C ILE A 88 -37.73 -5.79 -12.31
N VAL A 89 -37.79 -4.45 -12.42
CA VAL A 89 -37.36 -3.54 -11.35
C VAL A 89 -38.46 -3.47 -10.29
N VAL A 90 -38.16 -3.94 -9.07
CA VAL A 90 -39.09 -3.90 -7.93
C VAL A 90 -38.76 -2.68 -7.06
N VAL A 91 -39.69 -1.73 -6.98
CA VAL A 91 -39.60 -0.62 -6.04
C VAL A 91 -40.30 -1.01 -4.76
N LEU A 92 -39.54 -1.14 -3.67
CA LEU A 92 -40.09 -1.50 -2.38
C LEU A 92 -40.70 -0.26 -1.68
N PRO A 93 -41.88 -0.38 -1.05
CA PRO A 93 -42.42 0.66 -0.20
C PRO A 93 -41.55 0.89 1.05
N ASP A 94 -41.86 1.91 1.84
CA ASP A 94 -41.11 2.24 3.04
C ASP A 94 -41.04 1.05 4.03
N SER A 95 -40.04 1.08 4.89
CA SER A 95 -39.73 -0.03 5.79
C SER A 95 -40.85 -0.33 6.80
N GLU A 96 -41.69 0.64 7.16
CA GLU A 96 -42.85 0.38 8.02
C GLU A 96 -43.96 -0.34 7.25
N THR A 97 -44.24 0.08 6.02
CA THR A 97 -45.20 -0.59 5.13
C THR A 97 -44.74 -2.01 4.81
N LEU A 98 -43.44 -2.22 4.56
CA LEU A 98 -42.87 -3.57 4.38
C LEU A 98 -43.05 -4.46 5.61
N ARG A 99 -42.86 -3.93 6.82
CA ARG A 99 -43.07 -4.69 8.06
C ARG A 99 -44.55 -5.07 8.25
N LYS A 100 -45.48 -4.20 7.86
CA LYS A 100 -46.92 -4.48 7.93
C LYS A 100 -47.37 -5.52 6.90
N LEU A 101 -46.74 -5.53 5.72
CA LEU A 101 -47.02 -6.48 4.63
C LEU A 101 -46.28 -7.82 4.80
N SER A 102 -45.20 -7.86 5.58
CA SER A 102 -44.52 -9.11 5.90
C SER A 102 -45.50 -10.02 6.63
N PRO A 103 -45.62 -11.31 6.25
CA PRO A 103 -46.42 -12.26 7.01
C PRO A 103 -45.96 -12.19 8.45
N ARG A 104 -46.83 -11.72 9.33
CA ARG A 104 -46.64 -11.87 10.76
C ARG A 104 -46.77 -13.37 10.98
N ILE A 105 -45.65 -14.09 10.86
CA ILE A 105 -45.55 -15.42 11.44
C ILE A 105 -45.72 -15.12 12.92
N GLU A 106 -46.96 -15.26 13.40
CA GLU A 106 -47.28 -15.24 14.81
C GLU A 106 -46.20 -16.11 15.45
N ARG A 107 -45.36 -15.50 16.28
CA ARG A 107 -44.37 -16.24 17.06
C ARG A 107 -45.16 -17.05 18.09
N GLU A 108 -45.77 -18.15 17.65
CA GLU A 108 -46.31 -19.17 18.55
C GLU A 108 -45.20 -19.94 19.27
N LEU A 109 -43.93 -19.62 19.02
CA LEU A 109 -42.79 -20.30 19.60
C LEU A 109 -42.05 -19.43 20.64
N GLU A 110 -42.77 -18.77 21.55
CA GLU A 110 -42.13 -18.06 22.67
C GLU A 110 -41.91 -18.96 23.91
N ASN A 111 -42.29 -20.25 23.87
CA ASN A 111 -42.13 -21.15 25.03
C ASN A 111 -41.40 -22.49 24.77
N GLU A 112 -40.86 -22.74 23.57
CA GLU A 112 -40.12 -23.98 23.32
C GLU A 112 -38.70 -23.69 22.83
N ILE A 113 -37.74 -24.34 23.51
CA ILE A 113 -36.30 -24.28 23.22
C ILE A 113 -36.10 -24.34 21.71
N PRO A 114 -35.38 -23.39 21.08
CA PRO A 114 -35.28 -23.34 19.64
C PRO A 114 -34.55 -24.58 19.13
N LEU A 115 -35.30 -25.51 18.53
CA LEU A 115 -34.77 -26.67 17.81
C LEU A 115 -33.70 -26.20 16.82
N GLN A 116 -32.57 -26.91 16.78
CA GLN A 116 -31.50 -26.61 15.84
C GLN A 116 -31.97 -26.86 14.40
N ASN A 117 -31.48 -26.09 13.43
CA ASN A 117 -32.07 -26.03 12.07
C ASN A 117 -32.27 -27.42 11.42
N TRP A 118 -31.36 -28.38 11.64
CA TRP A 118 -31.47 -29.74 11.11
C TRP A 118 -32.63 -30.55 11.71
N GLN A 119 -32.99 -30.35 12.98
CA GLN A 119 -34.09 -31.04 13.66
C GLN A 119 -35.44 -30.64 13.07
N LYS A 120 -35.56 -29.38 12.64
CA LYS A 120 -36.75 -28.86 11.96
C LYS A 120 -36.97 -29.56 10.61
N TRP A 121 -35.90 -29.77 9.85
CA TRP A 121 -35.97 -30.45 8.56
C TRP A 121 -36.39 -31.92 8.69
N LEU A 122 -35.87 -32.65 9.68
CA LEU A 122 -36.28 -34.04 9.95
C LEU A 122 -37.75 -34.21 10.35
N LYS A 123 -38.41 -33.16 10.87
CA LYS A 123 -39.83 -33.23 11.24
C LYS A 123 -40.77 -33.03 10.04
N LEU A 124 -40.29 -32.34 9.01
CA LEU A 124 -41.07 -31.97 7.83
C LEU A 124 -41.05 -33.04 6.73
N PHE A 125 -40.06 -33.95 6.77
CA PHE A 125 -39.89 -35.06 5.83
C PHE A 125 -40.06 -36.39 6.56
#